data_AF-A0A2N2MG93-F1
#
_entry.id   AF-A0A2N2MG93-F1
#
_cell.length_a   1.000
_cell.length_b   1.000
_cell.length_c   1.000
_cell.angle_alpha   90.00
_cell.angle_beta   90.00
_cell.angle_gamma   90.00
#
_symmetry.space_group_name_H-M   'P 1'
#
loop_
_entity.id
_entity.type
_entity.pdbx_description
1 polymer ?
#
loop_
_entity_poly.entity_id
_entity_poly.type
_entity_poly.pdbx_seq_one_letter_code
_entity_poly.pdbx_strand_id
1 'polypeptide(L)'
;MKRIKIILLAVVTIVLAGCSDFLDRPSLTTMNDGNFWTNENNVKLFANGFYNNYFTGYSSAWGVDYTPLRGYNFSDDFTSTGKQAGFETQAPASRASVSEAAGWLSTYAGPTWCFAWVRKSNLYLERIDAMKDKYLTAEAYQHWSAVARFFRGYEYSRLVSVFGDIQYYDKVVGDGELDILYKDR
;
A
#
# COMPACT_ATOMS: atom_id res chain seq x y z
N MET A 1 61.84 -5.35 -13.07
CA MET A 1 60.83 -4.76 -13.99
C MET A 1 59.82 -5.77 -14.55
N LYS A 2 60.24 -6.94 -15.10
CA LYS A 2 59.30 -7.95 -15.66
C LYS A 2 58.27 -8.47 -14.64
N ARG A 3 58.67 -8.73 -13.39
CA ARG A 3 57.77 -9.22 -12.31
C ARG A 3 56.71 -8.19 -11.87
N ILE A 4 57.06 -6.90 -11.84
CA ILE A 4 56.13 -5.82 -11.50
C ILE A 4 55.06 -5.67 -12.60
N LYS A 5 55.44 -5.79 -13.88
CA LYS A 5 54.50 -5.77 -15.00
C LYS A 5 53.49 -6.92 -14.96
N ILE A 6 53.90 -8.11 -14.50
CA ILE A 6 53.02 -9.28 -14.36
C ILE A 6 52.02 -9.09 -13.22
N ILE A 7 52.46 -8.54 -12.08
CA ILE A 7 51.58 -8.24 -10.94
C ILE A 7 50.55 -7.18 -11.33
N LEU A 8 50.96 -6.14 -12.06
CA LEU A 8 50.05 -5.09 -12.51
C LEU A 8 49.00 -5.62 -13.49
N LEU A 9 49.40 -6.54 -14.39
CA LEU A 9 48.49 -7.20 -15.31
C LEU A 9 47.46 -8.09 -14.57
N ALA A 10 47.92 -8.83 -13.55
CA ALA A 10 47.05 -9.67 -12.72
C ALA A 10 46.01 -8.87 -11.93
N VAL A 11 46.40 -7.72 -11.35
CA VAL A 11 45.48 -6.83 -10.64
C VAL A 11 44.45 -6.23 -11.60
N VAL A 12 44.86 -5.81 -12.79
CA VAL A 12 43.93 -5.29 -13.81
C VAL A 12 42.91 -6.36 -14.24
N THR A 13 43.34 -7.62 -14.41
CA THR A 13 42.41 -8.70 -14.76
C THR A 13 41.41 -9.04 -13.64
N ILE A 14 41.78 -8.86 -12.36
CA ILE A 14 40.87 -9.09 -11.23
C ILE A 14 39.80 -8.00 -11.15
N VAL A 15 40.18 -6.74 -11.40
CA VAL A 15 39.22 -5.62 -11.40
C VAL A 15 38.23 -5.71 -12.57
N LEU A 16 38.64 -6.29 -13.70
CA LEU A 16 37.80 -6.48 -14.89
C LEU A 16 36.98 -7.79 -14.88
N ALA A 17 37.19 -8.68 -13.90
CA ALA A 17 36.46 -9.95 -13.79
C ALA A 17 35.12 -9.83 -13.03
N GLY A 18 34.67 -8.61 -12.72
CA GLY A 18 33.36 -8.38 -12.11
C GLY A 18 32.22 -8.68 -13.08
N CYS A 19 31.49 -9.77 -12.84
CA CYS A 19 30.27 -10.09 -13.58
C CYS A 19 29.06 -9.48 -12.85
N SER A 20 28.51 -8.37 -13.35
CA SER A 20 27.32 -7.72 -12.78
C SER A 20 26.04 -8.55 -12.97
N ASP A 21 25.95 -9.26 -14.09
CA ASP A 21 24.72 -9.95 -14.52
C ASP A 21 24.29 -11.11 -13.61
N PHE A 22 25.21 -11.63 -12.77
CA PHE A 22 24.86 -12.64 -11.77
C PHE A 22 24.13 -12.04 -10.55
N LEU A 23 24.49 -10.81 -10.17
CA LEU A 23 23.90 -10.12 -9.02
C LEU A 23 22.55 -9.49 -9.39
N ASP A 24 22.42 -8.99 -10.62
CA ASP A 24 21.21 -8.35 -11.13
C ASP A 24 20.38 -9.30 -12.02
N ARG A 25 19.90 -10.39 -11.43
CA ARG A 25 19.03 -11.34 -12.14
C ARG A 25 17.56 -11.18 -11.73
N PRO A 26 16.77 -10.33 -12.42
CA PRO A 26 15.35 -10.23 -12.13
C PRO A 26 14.65 -11.57 -12.42
N SER A 27 13.57 -11.82 -11.69
CA SER A 27 12.74 -12.99 -11.94
C SER A 27 12.15 -12.95 -13.34
N LEU A 28 12.23 -14.07 -14.06
CA LEU A 28 11.68 -14.20 -15.41
C LEU A 28 10.17 -14.47 -15.42
N THR A 29 9.61 -14.88 -14.28
CA THR A 29 8.21 -15.33 -14.17
C THR A 29 7.36 -14.45 -13.26
N THR A 30 7.97 -13.51 -12.53
CA THR A 30 7.24 -12.60 -11.65
C THR A 30 7.47 -11.16 -12.10
N MET A 31 6.38 -10.43 -12.29
CA MET A 31 6.46 -8.99 -12.54
C MET A 31 6.94 -8.26 -11.29
N ASN A 32 7.64 -7.16 -11.50
CA ASN A 32 8.03 -6.19 -10.49
C ASN A 32 7.58 -4.79 -10.93
N ASP A 33 7.74 -3.80 -10.07
CA ASP A 33 7.33 -2.42 -10.36
C ASP A 33 7.97 -1.89 -11.66
N GLY A 34 9.20 -2.28 -12.00
CA GLY A 34 9.89 -1.82 -13.21
C GLY A 34 9.33 -2.35 -14.53
N ASN A 35 8.65 -3.51 -14.54
CA ASN A 35 8.14 -4.13 -15.76
C ASN A 35 6.60 -4.31 -15.79
N PHE A 36 5.91 -4.00 -14.70
CA PHE A 36 4.47 -4.16 -14.58
C PHE A 36 3.67 -3.09 -15.34
N TRP A 37 4.12 -1.83 -15.36
CA TRP A 37 3.36 -0.68 -15.86
C TRP A 37 3.51 -0.44 -17.36
N THR A 38 3.07 -1.42 -18.16
CA THR A 38 3.31 -1.44 -19.62
C THR A 38 2.06 -1.50 -20.47
N ASN A 39 0.89 -1.72 -19.86
CA ASN A 39 -0.40 -1.76 -20.57
C ASN A 39 -1.57 -1.58 -19.59
N GLU A 40 -2.74 -1.26 -20.11
CA GLU A 40 -3.95 -1.02 -19.32
C GLU A 40 -4.46 -2.27 -18.57
N ASN A 41 -4.28 -3.48 -19.10
CA ASN A 41 -4.74 -4.69 -18.41
C ASN A 41 -4.01 -4.88 -17.07
N ASN A 42 -2.73 -4.51 -16.99
CA ASN A 42 -1.98 -4.53 -15.75
C ASN A 42 -2.48 -3.46 -14.76
N VAL A 43 -2.84 -2.27 -15.27
CA VAL A 43 -3.47 -1.21 -14.48
C VAL A 43 -4.80 -1.69 -13.88
N LYS A 44 -5.62 -2.38 -14.67
CA LYS A 44 -6.87 -3.01 -14.21
C LYS A 44 -6.61 -4.12 -13.19
N LEU A 45 -5.60 -4.97 -13.42
CA LEU A 45 -5.23 -6.04 -12.51
C LEU A 45 -4.80 -5.49 -11.14
N PHE A 46 -4.04 -4.41 -11.11
CA PHE A 46 -3.67 -3.73 -9.87
C PHE A 46 -4.91 -3.19 -9.14
N ALA A 47 -5.86 -2.60 -9.87
CA ALA A 47 -7.09 -2.07 -9.29
C ALA A 47 -7.96 -3.14 -8.62
N ASN A 48 -7.97 -4.38 -9.13
CA ASN A 48 -8.74 -5.48 -8.54
C ASN A 48 -8.40 -5.70 -7.04
N GLY A 49 -7.17 -5.38 -6.63
CA GLY A 49 -6.75 -5.47 -5.24
C GLY A 49 -7.59 -4.61 -4.30
N PHE A 50 -8.05 -3.43 -4.72
CA PHE A 50 -8.89 -2.56 -3.89
C PHE A 50 -10.25 -3.20 -3.61
N TYR A 51 -10.89 -3.80 -4.61
CA TYR A 51 -12.26 -4.29 -4.48
C TYR A 51 -12.43 -5.33 -3.36
N ASN A 52 -11.43 -6.18 -3.12
CA ASN A 52 -11.45 -7.17 -2.04
C ASN A 52 -11.47 -6.55 -0.62
N ASN A 53 -10.99 -5.32 -0.46
CA ASN A 53 -10.94 -4.63 0.84
C ASN A 53 -12.12 -3.70 1.08
N TYR A 54 -12.66 -3.09 0.02
CA TYR A 54 -13.68 -2.05 0.12
C TYR A 54 -15.10 -2.54 -0.18
N PHE A 55 -15.22 -3.67 -0.86
CA PHE A 55 -16.49 -4.29 -1.22
C PHE A 55 -16.50 -5.74 -0.77
N THR A 56 -16.08 -5.96 0.48
CA THR A 56 -16.26 -7.23 1.18
C THR A 56 -17.75 -7.52 1.19
N GLY A 57 -18.20 -8.51 0.41
CA GLY A 57 -19.61 -8.88 0.32
C GLY A 57 -20.09 -9.52 1.63
N TYR A 58 -20.56 -10.76 1.55
CA TYR A 58 -20.74 -11.58 2.76
C TYR A 58 -19.39 -12.15 3.17
N SER A 59 -18.98 -12.00 4.44
CA SER A 59 -17.88 -12.71 5.13
C SER A 59 -16.79 -13.29 4.22
N SER A 60 -15.61 -12.68 4.19
CA SER A 60 -14.48 -13.25 3.44
C SER A 60 -13.77 -14.33 4.27
N ALA A 61 -13.78 -15.58 3.78
CA ALA A 61 -13.32 -16.75 4.51
C ALA A 61 -13.97 -16.84 5.91
N TRP A 62 -13.18 -16.79 6.98
CA TRP A 62 -13.64 -16.80 8.37
C TRP A 62 -13.77 -15.40 8.99
N GLY A 63 -13.46 -14.33 8.24
CA GLY A 63 -13.51 -12.95 8.70
C GLY A 63 -14.83 -12.26 8.35
N VAL A 64 -15.35 -11.48 9.28
CA VAL A 64 -16.59 -10.69 9.11
C VAL A 64 -16.34 -9.18 9.01
N ASP A 65 -15.08 -8.77 8.91
CA ASP A 65 -14.69 -7.37 8.79
C ASP A 65 -15.44 -6.68 7.64
N TYR A 66 -16.06 -5.53 7.94
CA TYR A 66 -16.89 -4.74 7.01
C TYR A 66 -18.15 -5.44 6.48
N THR A 67 -18.48 -6.65 6.97
CA THR A 67 -19.72 -7.32 6.58
C THR A 67 -20.89 -6.54 7.19
N PRO A 68 -21.86 -6.06 6.38
CA PRO A 68 -23.02 -5.33 6.90
C PRO A 68 -23.74 -6.15 7.98
N LEU A 69 -24.19 -5.47 9.04
CA LEU A 69 -24.90 -6.07 10.20
C LEU A 69 -24.05 -7.05 11.04
N ARG A 70 -22.77 -7.26 10.73
CA ARG A 70 -21.85 -8.14 11.48
C ARG A 70 -20.60 -7.36 11.88
N GLY A 71 -20.62 -6.75 13.06
CA GLY A 71 -19.48 -6.00 13.63
C GLY A 71 -19.76 -4.54 13.91
N TYR A 72 -20.87 -4.00 13.40
CA TYR A 72 -21.35 -2.64 13.65
C TYR A 72 -22.06 -2.55 15.01
N ASN A 73 -21.33 -2.84 16.09
CA ASN A 73 -21.88 -2.88 17.45
C ASN A 73 -21.69 -1.57 18.23
N PHE A 74 -21.03 -0.58 17.62
CA PHE A 74 -20.84 0.74 18.24
C PHE A 74 -22.01 1.67 17.91
N SER A 75 -23.21 1.25 18.35
CA SER A 75 -24.48 1.97 18.22
C SER A 75 -25.41 1.64 19.38
N ASP A 76 -26.57 2.30 19.45
CA ASP A 76 -27.62 2.05 20.45
C ASP A 76 -28.56 0.89 20.08
N ASP A 77 -28.39 0.27 18.90
CA ASP A 77 -29.18 -0.88 18.45
C ASP A 77 -28.74 -2.22 19.10
N PHE A 78 -27.55 -2.27 19.68
CA PHE A 78 -26.96 -3.49 20.25
C PHE A 78 -26.63 -3.31 21.74
N THR A 79 -26.77 -4.40 22.50
CA THR A 79 -26.39 -4.44 23.92
C THR A 79 -25.37 -5.54 24.19
N SER A 80 -24.50 -5.31 25.16
CA SER A 80 -23.53 -6.29 25.65
C SER A 80 -23.87 -6.70 27.09
N THR A 81 -23.85 -7.99 27.37
CA THR A 81 -24.03 -8.49 28.75
C THR A 81 -22.82 -8.13 29.62
N GLY A 82 -23.07 -7.61 30.83
CA GLY A 82 -22.03 -7.31 31.80
C GLY A 82 -21.56 -5.85 31.73
N LYS A 83 -20.27 -5.64 31.48
CA LYS A 83 -19.63 -4.31 31.50
C LYS A 83 -19.18 -3.92 30.09
N GLN A 84 -19.56 -2.71 29.66
CA GLN A 84 -19.02 -2.10 28.45
C GLN A 84 -17.50 -1.91 28.59
N ALA A 85 -16.73 -2.35 27.60
CA ALA A 85 -15.30 -2.10 27.55
C ALA A 85 -15.04 -0.59 27.52
N GLY A 86 -14.02 -0.13 28.24
CA GLY A 86 -13.58 1.26 28.17
C GLY A 86 -12.98 1.59 26.80
N PHE A 87 -13.04 2.86 26.42
CA PHE A 87 -12.30 3.35 25.26
C PHE A 87 -10.80 3.34 25.53
N GLU A 88 -10.03 3.25 24.45
CA GLU A 88 -8.58 3.39 24.52
C GLU A 88 -8.24 4.83 24.91
N THR A 89 -7.48 4.98 25.99
CA THR A 89 -7.05 6.29 26.52
C THR A 89 -5.66 6.70 26.05
N GLN A 90 -4.92 5.77 25.43
CA GLN A 90 -3.59 5.95 24.87
C GLN A 90 -3.46 5.13 23.60
N ALA A 91 -2.68 5.59 22.62
CA ALA A 91 -2.43 4.84 21.40
C ALA A 91 -1.64 3.55 21.69
N PRO A 92 -2.20 2.34 21.48
CA PRO A 92 -1.46 1.11 21.76
C PRO A 92 -0.40 0.83 20.70
N ALA A 93 0.72 0.23 21.11
CA ALA A 93 1.82 -0.13 20.21
C ALA A 93 1.39 -1.14 19.11
N SER A 94 0.30 -1.88 19.33
CA SER A 94 -0.28 -2.82 18.37
C SER A 94 -1.02 -2.15 17.19
N ARG A 95 -1.14 -0.81 17.18
CA ARG A 95 -1.89 -0.08 16.15
C ARG A 95 -1.17 0.01 14.82
N ALA A 96 0.14 -0.19 14.78
CA ALA A 96 0.92 -0.10 13.55
C ALA A 96 0.74 -1.37 12.70
N SER A 97 0.32 -1.18 11.45
CA SER A 97 0.26 -2.24 10.45
C SER A 97 0.66 -1.70 9.08
N VAL A 98 1.33 -2.55 8.30
CA VAL A 98 1.59 -2.35 6.87
C VAL A 98 0.82 -3.34 6.00
N SER A 99 -0.04 -4.15 6.62
CA SER A 99 -0.79 -5.20 5.95
C SER A 99 -1.89 -4.59 5.07
N GLU A 100 -2.03 -5.14 3.87
CA GLU A 100 -3.21 -4.93 3.01
C GLU A 100 -4.34 -5.92 3.34
N ALA A 101 -4.22 -6.73 4.39
CA ALA A 101 -5.36 -7.49 4.89
C ALA A 101 -6.40 -6.53 5.49
N ALA A 102 -7.68 -6.91 5.39
CA ALA A 102 -8.73 -6.19 6.10
C ALA A 102 -8.40 -6.17 7.60
N GLY A 103 -8.42 -4.97 8.18
CA GLY A 103 -8.28 -4.76 9.62
C GLY A 103 -9.52 -4.06 10.14
N TRP A 104 -10.10 -4.59 11.22
CA TRP A 104 -11.30 -4.08 11.85
C TRP A 104 -11.13 -3.89 13.36
N LEU A 105 -11.52 -2.71 13.83
CA LEU A 105 -11.65 -2.40 15.24
C LEU A 105 -13.11 -2.52 15.67
N SER A 106 -13.47 -3.67 16.25
CA SER A 106 -14.83 -3.93 16.71
C SER A 106 -15.35 -2.88 17.69
N THR A 107 -14.48 -2.29 18.52
CA THR A 107 -14.85 -1.24 19.48
C THR A 107 -15.36 0.04 18.81
N TYR A 108 -14.86 0.36 17.61
CA TYR A 108 -15.18 1.61 16.90
C TYR A 108 -15.92 1.37 15.58
N ALA A 109 -16.25 0.10 15.28
CA ALA A 109 -16.89 -0.33 14.05
C ALA A 109 -16.23 0.24 12.77
N GLY A 110 -14.90 0.16 12.66
CA GLY A 110 -14.17 0.73 11.53
C GLY A 110 -12.72 0.26 11.40
N PRO A 111 -11.90 0.90 10.54
CA PRO A 111 -10.53 0.46 10.28
C PRO A 111 -9.57 0.63 11.44
N THR A 112 -8.49 -0.13 11.36
CA THR A 112 -7.27 0.10 12.16
C THR A 112 -6.50 1.32 11.65
N TRP A 113 -5.55 1.82 12.45
CA TRP A 113 -4.65 2.91 12.04
C TRP A 113 -3.61 2.39 11.03
N CYS A 114 -4.03 2.24 9.77
CA CYS A 114 -3.21 1.67 8.71
C CYS A 114 -3.28 2.55 7.46
N PHE A 115 -2.13 2.94 6.94
CA PHE A 115 -2.02 3.77 5.72
C PHE A 115 -1.58 2.95 4.49
N ALA A 116 -1.56 1.62 4.58
CA ALA A 116 -1.15 0.75 3.48
C ALA A 116 -2.01 0.99 2.22
N TRP A 117 -3.32 1.14 2.38
CA TRP A 117 -4.22 1.42 1.27
C TRP A 117 -4.10 2.84 0.72
N VAL A 118 -3.84 3.84 1.57
CA VAL A 118 -3.51 5.20 1.13
C VAL A 118 -2.25 5.16 0.25
N ARG A 119 -1.20 4.50 0.73
CA ARG A 119 0.05 4.32 -0.01
C ARG A 119 -0.20 3.61 -1.33
N LYS A 120 -1.00 2.53 -1.34
CA LYS A 120 -1.34 1.78 -2.56
C LYS A 120 -2.07 2.65 -3.57
N SER A 121 -3.02 3.49 -3.15
CA SER A 121 -3.71 4.42 -4.03
C SER A 121 -2.78 5.51 -4.57
N ASN A 122 -1.87 6.05 -3.76
CA ASN A 122 -0.89 7.03 -4.22
C ASN A 122 0.11 6.41 -5.21
N LEU A 123 0.61 5.20 -4.94
CA LEU A 123 1.47 4.46 -5.85
C LEU A 123 0.75 4.20 -7.17
N TYR A 124 -0.51 3.77 -7.10
CA TYR A 124 -1.32 3.52 -8.28
C TYR A 124 -1.46 4.77 -9.16
N LEU A 125 -1.80 5.91 -8.54
CA LEU A 125 -1.93 7.18 -9.24
C LEU A 125 -0.61 7.64 -9.87
N GLU A 126 0.49 7.58 -9.12
CA GLU A 126 1.82 7.95 -9.60
C GLU A 126 2.25 7.11 -10.81
N ARG A 127 1.93 5.81 -10.79
CA ARG A 127 2.25 4.91 -11.91
C ARG A 127 1.34 5.12 -13.11
N ILE A 128 0.04 5.39 -12.91
CA ILE A 128 -0.88 5.80 -13.99
C ILE A 128 -0.40 7.09 -14.65
N ASP A 129 0.04 8.07 -13.85
CA ASP A 129 0.59 9.34 -14.35
C ASP A 129 1.87 9.10 -15.19
N ALA A 130 2.75 8.19 -14.76
CA ALA A 130 3.95 7.82 -15.52
C ALA A 130 3.63 7.05 -16.83
N MET A 131 2.48 6.39 -16.91
CA MET A 131 2.02 5.67 -18.11
C MET A 131 1.30 6.57 -19.13
N LYS A 132 0.95 7.80 -18.73
CA LYS A 132 0.23 8.76 -19.55
C LYS A 132 0.95 9.00 -20.88
N ASP A 133 0.19 9.12 -21.96
CA ASP A 133 0.65 9.39 -23.33
C ASP A 133 1.59 8.33 -23.94
N LYS A 134 1.98 7.29 -23.17
CA LYS A 134 2.88 6.20 -23.60
C LYS A 134 2.18 4.84 -23.68
N TYR A 135 1.42 4.49 -22.66
CA TYR A 135 0.80 3.16 -22.52
C TYR A 135 -0.72 3.23 -22.31
N LEU A 136 -1.27 4.42 -22.05
CA LEU A 136 -2.69 4.63 -21.80
C LEU A 136 -3.27 5.64 -22.80
N THR A 137 -4.51 5.39 -23.21
CA THR A 137 -5.32 6.40 -23.90
C THR A 137 -5.72 7.51 -22.92
N ALA A 138 -6.13 8.68 -23.42
CA ALA A 138 -6.64 9.76 -22.58
C ALA A 138 -7.84 9.30 -21.73
N GLU A 139 -8.76 8.53 -22.32
CA GLU A 139 -9.92 7.98 -21.60
C GLU A 139 -9.50 7.03 -20.48
N ALA A 140 -8.62 6.07 -20.77
CA ALA A 140 -8.12 5.11 -19.77
C ALA A 140 -7.38 5.84 -18.63
N TYR A 141 -6.54 6.81 -18.97
CA TYR A 141 -5.86 7.65 -17.98
C TYR A 141 -6.84 8.36 -17.04
N GLN A 142 -7.89 9.00 -17.59
CA GLN A 142 -8.89 9.70 -16.78
C GLN A 142 -9.68 8.72 -15.91
N HIS A 143 -10.08 7.58 -16.46
CA HIS A 143 -10.80 6.55 -15.71
C HIS A 143 -9.98 6.01 -14.54
N TRP A 144 -8.77 5.51 -14.79
CA TRP A 144 -7.97 4.85 -13.77
C TRP A 144 -7.41 5.84 -12.73
N SER A 145 -7.08 7.07 -13.13
CA SER A 145 -6.70 8.11 -12.16
C SER A 145 -7.86 8.52 -11.27
N ALA A 146 -9.10 8.54 -11.78
CA ALA A 146 -10.30 8.74 -10.97
C ALA A 146 -10.54 7.58 -9.99
N VAL A 147 -10.37 6.33 -10.44
CA VAL A 147 -10.45 5.14 -9.57
C VAL A 147 -9.43 5.21 -8.42
N ALA A 148 -8.18 5.60 -8.71
CA ALA A 148 -7.14 5.76 -7.69
C ALA A 148 -7.53 6.82 -6.64
N ARG A 149 -8.02 7.98 -7.08
CA ARG A 149 -8.47 9.08 -6.21
C ARG A 149 -9.70 8.68 -5.39
N PHE A 150 -10.63 7.93 -5.96
CA PHE A 150 -11.80 7.40 -5.27
C PHE A 150 -11.40 6.51 -4.10
N PHE A 151 -10.56 5.50 -4.33
CA PHE A 151 -10.14 4.59 -3.26
C PHE A 151 -9.30 5.30 -2.19
N ARG A 152 -8.47 6.29 -2.58
CA ARG A 152 -7.78 7.13 -1.61
C ARG A 152 -8.76 7.89 -0.71
N GLY A 153 -9.75 8.55 -1.33
CA GLY A 153 -10.79 9.27 -0.59
C GLY A 153 -11.63 8.37 0.29
N TYR A 154 -11.95 7.16 -0.18
CA TYR A 154 -12.70 6.17 0.58
C TYR A 154 -11.91 5.65 1.79
N GLU A 155 -10.61 5.41 1.65
CA GLU A 155 -9.80 5.05 2.82
C GLU A 155 -9.73 6.19 3.84
N TYR A 156 -9.52 7.41 3.37
CA TYR A 156 -9.51 8.58 4.24
C TYR A 156 -10.84 8.76 4.98
N SER A 157 -11.98 8.55 4.32
CA SER A 157 -13.28 8.67 4.98
C SER A 157 -13.46 7.62 6.09
N ARG A 158 -12.97 6.40 5.89
CA ARG A 158 -12.99 5.33 6.91
C ARG A 158 -12.04 5.62 8.08
N LEU A 159 -10.86 6.16 7.81
CA LEU A 159 -9.91 6.52 8.88
C LEU A 159 -10.45 7.69 9.70
N VAL A 160 -10.92 8.75 9.05
CA VAL A 160 -11.52 9.92 9.73
C VAL A 160 -12.76 9.51 10.54
N SER A 161 -13.58 8.57 10.07
CA SER A 161 -14.77 8.13 10.82
C SER A 161 -14.44 7.49 12.17
N VAL A 162 -13.24 6.92 12.34
CA VAL A 162 -12.79 6.30 13.59
C VAL A 162 -11.93 7.25 14.42
N PHE A 163 -11.02 7.97 13.78
CA PHE A 163 -9.95 8.70 14.46
C PHE A 163 -10.12 10.21 14.47
N GLY A 164 -11.06 10.72 13.68
CA GLY A 164 -11.21 12.15 13.43
C GLY A 164 -9.99 12.68 12.68
N ASP A 165 -9.14 13.41 13.39
CA ASP A 165 -8.01 14.12 12.84
C ASP A 165 -6.79 13.22 12.60
N ILE A 166 -6.29 13.17 11.36
CA ILE A 166 -5.26 12.22 10.88
C ILE A 166 -4.35 12.84 9.80
N GLN A 167 -3.14 12.31 9.65
CA GLN A 167 -2.21 12.78 8.60
C GLN A 167 -2.73 12.53 7.18
N TYR A 168 -2.69 13.57 6.34
CA TYR A 168 -3.06 13.48 4.93
C TYR A 168 -1.85 13.27 4.00
N TYR A 169 -1.81 12.18 3.23
CA TYR A 169 -0.76 11.82 2.30
C TYR A 169 -1.35 11.68 0.90
N ASP A 170 -0.90 12.54 -0.02
CA ASP A 170 -1.36 12.60 -1.41
C ASP A 170 -0.34 12.05 -2.41
N LYS A 171 0.82 11.61 -1.92
CA LYS A 171 1.91 11.00 -2.68
C LYS A 171 2.46 9.76 -2.00
N VAL A 172 3.27 8.99 -2.71
CA VAL A 172 4.07 7.91 -2.13
C VAL A 172 5.14 8.56 -1.24
N VAL A 173 5.18 8.16 0.03
CA VAL A 173 6.18 8.65 1.00
C VAL A 173 7.30 7.62 1.14
N GLY A 174 8.54 8.02 0.95
CA GLY A 174 9.72 7.20 1.16
C GLY A 174 9.98 6.94 2.65
N ASP A 175 10.70 5.87 2.95
CA ASP A 175 11.17 5.53 4.31
C ASP A 175 12.14 6.56 4.89
N GLY A 176 12.87 7.29 4.02
CA GLY A 176 13.75 8.39 4.42
C GLY A 176 13.07 9.75 4.64
N GLU A 177 11.80 9.92 4.24
CA GLU A 177 11.06 11.20 4.36
C GLU A 177 10.46 11.36 5.76
N LEU A 178 11.31 11.38 6.80
CA LEU A 178 10.89 11.36 8.21
C LEU A 178 10.04 12.57 8.61
N ASP A 179 10.28 13.74 8.02
CA ASP A 179 9.50 14.96 8.23
C ASP A 179 8.06 14.81 7.74
N ILE A 180 7.86 14.10 6.63
CA ILE A 180 6.53 13.79 6.10
C ILE A 180 5.91 12.64 6.91
N LEU A 181 6.67 11.59 7.21
CA LEU A 181 6.17 10.42 7.95
C LEU A 181 5.70 10.76 9.37
N TYR A 182 6.33 11.72 10.03
CA TYR A 182 6.03 12.14 11.40
C TYR A 182 5.40 13.53 11.49
N LYS A 183 4.83 14.02 10.37
CA LYS A 183 4.14 15.31 10.38
C LYS A 183 2.94 15.30 11.31
N ASP A 184 2.57 16.49 11.76
CA ASP A 184 1.35 16.66 12.55
C ASP A 184 0.11 16.26 11.74
N ARG A 185 -0.94 15.86 12.45
CA ARG A 185 -2.24 15.52 11.85
C ARG A 185 -2.91 16.75 11.23
#